data_AF-V5GG75-F1
#
_entry.id   AF-V5GG75-F1
#
_cell.length_a   1.000
_cell.length_b   1.000
_cell.length_c   1.000
_cell.angle_alpha   90.00
_cell.angle_beta   90.00
_cell.angle_gamma   90.00
#
_symmetry.space_group_name_H-M   'P 1'
#
loop_
_entity.id
_entity.type
_entity.pdbx_description
1 polymer ?
#
loop_
_entity_poly.entity_id
_entity_poly.type
_entity_poly.pdbx_seq_one_letter_code
_entity_poly.pdbx_strand_id
1 'polypeptide(L)'
;MNATFLSLSLICSCISAWQMSSENYLPVIPPVVDKISILADTFNYVYMTPWNHGACFFIGCATSQFIKKYKDVKLSKVIQVLLWCISLTCGAACILSRHHWNPGTIKTGTAENIAFAFFDRLMWAAFLAWLTFSCATGGGGFL
;
A
#
# COMPACT_ATOMS: atom_id res chain seq x y z
N MET A 1 -16.34 -15.88 -1.57
CA MET A 1 -15.39 -14.76 -1.38
C MET A 1 -15.98 -13.58 -2.10
N ASN A 2 -16.29 -12.52 -1.39
CA ASN A 2 -16.93 -11.37 -2.02
C ASN A 2 -15.82 -10.44 -2.57
N ALA A 3 -15.81 -10.22 -3.88
CA ALA A 3 -14.83 -9.34 -4.52
C ALA A 3 -15.04 -7.85 -4.18
N THR A 4 -16.16 -7.48 -3.55
CA THR A 4 -16.48 -6.08 -3.17
C THR A 4 -15.33 -5.39 -2.46
N PHE A 5 -14.66 -6.04 -1.50
CA PHE A 5 -13.56 -5.38 -0.77
C PHE A 5 -12.33 -5.12 -1.66
N LEU A 6 -12.02 -6.01 -2.60
CA LEU A 6 -10.95 -5.77 -3.57
C LEU A 6 -11.31 -4.61 -4.51
N SER A 7 -12.56 -4.56 -4.97
CA SER A 7 -13.06 -3.45 -5.80
C SER A 7 -13.01 -2.11 -5.06
N LEU A 8 -13.42 -2.07 -3.78
CA LEU A 8 -13.34 -0.86 -2.96
C LEU A 8 -11.90 -0.42 -2.72
N SER A 9 -10.98 -1.36 -2.48
CA SER A 9 -9.55 -1.05 -2.36
C SER A 9 -8.99 -0.41 -3.64
N LEU A 10 -9.37 -0.96 -4.80
CA LEU A 10 -8.96 -0.43 -6.10
C LEU A 10 -9.53 0.98 -6.34
N ILE A 11 -10.80 1.21 -6.01
CA ILE A 11 -11.44 2.53 -6.09
C ILE A 11 -10.69 3.55 -5.22
N CYS A 12 -10.36 3.20 -3.98
CA CYS A 12 -9.56 4.07 -3.09
C CYS A 12 -8.19 4.43 -3.68
N SER A 13 -7.55 3.47 -4.34
CA SER A 13 -6.24 3.68 -4.99
C SER A 13 -6.37 4.57 -6.24
N CYS A 14 -7.44 4.40 -7.04
CA CYS A 14 -7.75 5.29 -8.16
C CYS A 14 -8.01 6.73 -7.70
N ILE A 15 -8.75 6.93 -6.60
CA ILE A 15 -9.02 8.27 -6.06
C ILE A 15 -7.70 8.92 -5.61
N SER A 16 -6.85 8.19 -4.90
CA SER A 16 -5.54 8.68 -4.45
C SER A 16 -4.64 9.07 -5.63
N ALA A 17 -4.64 8.26 -6.68
CA ALA A 17 -3.93 8.55 -7.92
C ALA A 17 -4.48 9.79 -8.64
N TRP A 18 -5.80 9.95 -8.70
CA TRP A 18 -6.44 11.13 -9.27
C TRP A 18 -6.07 12.40 -8.50
N GLN A 19 -5.99 12.36 -7.16
CA GLN A 19 -5.54 13.52 -6.39
C GLN A 19 -4.11 13.96 -6.77
N MET A 20 -3.23 13.02 -7.10
CA MET A 20 -1.86 13.32 -7.56
C MET A 20 -1.78 13.84 -9.00
N SER A 21 -2.88 13.84 -9.74
CA SER A 21 -2.94 14.54 -11.04
C SER A 21 -2.97 16.06 -10.89
N SER A 22 -3.29 16.56 -9.69
CA SER A 22 -3.16 17.97 -9.32
C SER A 22 -1.74 18.27 -8.83
N GLU A 23 -1.13 19.35 -9.33
CA GLU A 23 0.24 19.76 -8.96
C GLU A 23 0.38 20.31 -7.52
N ASN A 24 -0.71 20.39 -6.76
CA ASN A 24 -0.74 21.01 -5.43
C ASN A 24 -0.34 20.09 -4.27
N TYR A 25 -0.20 18.79 -4.52
CA TYR A 25 0.02 17.81 -3.45
C TYR A 25 1.29 17.00 -3.65
N LEU A 26 1.84 16.52 -2.55
CA LEU A 26 2.95 15.58 -2.55
C LEU A 26 2.44 14.14 -2.44
N PRO A 27 3.11 13.17 -3.10
CA PRO A 27 2.74 11.75 -3.02
C PRO A 27 3.00 11.14 -1.63
N VAL A 28 3.82 11.82 -0.83
CA VAL A 28 4.19 11.44 0.54
C VAL A 28 4.14 12.67 1.45
N ILE A 29 4.21 12.45 2.76
CA ILE A 29 4.45 13.49 3.76
C ILE A 29 5.96 13.44 4.07
N PRO A 30 6.81 14.21 3.38
CA PRO A 30 8.25 14.18 3.63
C PRO A 30 8.59 14.96 4.91
N PRO A 31 9.72 14.63 5.56
CA PRO A 31 10.20 15.35 6.74
C PRO A 31 10.70 16.77 6.40
N VAL A 32 11.08 17.01 5.15
CA VAL A 32 11.60 18.30 4.67
C VAL A 32 10.72 18.78 3.51
N VAL A 33 10.29 20.04 3.57
CA VAL A 33 9.52 20.71 2.50
C VAL A 33 9.98 22.16 2.34
N ASP A 34 9.93 22.67 1.12
CA ASP A 34 10.21 24.08 0.84
C ASP A 34 9.10 25.01 1.35
N LYS A 35 7.86 24.51 1.41
CA LYS A 35 6.67 25.28 1.83
C LYS A 35 5.81 24.46 2.79
N ILE A 36 5.65 24.99 4.00
CA ILE A 36 4.79 24.39 5.03
C ILE A 36 3.32 24.29 4.59
N SER A 37 2.84 25.22 3.74
CA SER A 37 1.47 25.18 3.23
C SER A 37 1.20 23.92 2.40
N ILE A 38 2.14 23.51 1.53
CA ILE A 38 2.02 22.29 0.73
C ILE A 38 1.94 21.06 1.63
N LEU A 39 2.74 21.03 2.69
CA LEU A 39 2.70 19.95 3.68
C LEU A 39 1.36 19.89 4.41
N ALA A 40 0.86 21.04 4.89
CA ALA A 40 -0.42 21.14 5.58
C ALA A 40 -1.57 20.73 4.65
N ASP A 41 -1.57 21.18 3.41
CA ASP A 41 -2.61 20.83 2.43
C ASP A 41 -2.55 19.34 2.07
N THR A 42 -1.36 18.80 1.81
CA THR A 42 -1.19 17.35 1.55
C THR A 42 -1.67 16.53 2.76
N PHE A 43 -1.36 16.97 3.97
CA PHE A 43 -1.80 16.28 5.18
C PHE A 43 -3.33 16.26 5.31
N ASN A 44 -3.97 17.43 5.19
CA ASN A 44 -5.42 17.58 5.42
C ASN A 44 -6.26 17.02 4.27
N TYR A 45 -5.82 17.19 3.02
CA TYR A 45 -6.63 16.89 1.84
C TYR A 45 -6.24 15.58 1.12
N VAL A 46 -5.11 14.98 1.47
CA VAL A 46 -4.67 13.69 0.89
C VAL A 46 -4.47 12.67 1.99
N TYR A 47 -3.55 12.91 2.93
CA TYR A 47 -3.14 11.88 3.89
C TYR A 47 -4.28 11.47 4.84
N MET A 48 -4.97 12.43 5.45
CA MET A 48 -6.03 12.18 6.44
C MET A 48 -7.35 11.68 5.84
N THR A 49 -7.42 11.56 4.51
CA THR A 49 -8.67 11.16 3.84
C THR A 49 -8.98 9.68 4.04
N PRO A 50 -10.27 9.30 4.10
CA PRO A 50 -10.65 7.90 4.28
C PRO A 50 -10.14 6.98 3.17
N TRP A 51 -10.05 7.46 1.92
CA TRP A 51 -9.62 6.63 0.79
C TRP A 51 -8.11 6.34 0.80
N ASN A 52 -7.27 7.26 1.27
CA ASN A 52 -5.82 7.01 1.39
C ASN A 52 -5.53 5.81 2.32
N HIS A 53 -6.31 5.64 3.39
CA HIS A 53 -6.22 4.48 4.30
C HIS A 53 -7.11 3.30 3.88
N GLY A 54 -8.19 3.59 3.14
CA GLY A 54 -9.21 2.63 2.73
C GLY A 54 -8.67 1.50 1.87
N ALA A 55 -7.69 1.78 1.00
CA ALA A 55 -7.04 0.76 0.16
C ALA A 55 -6.50 -0.42 0.99
N CYS A 56 -5.73 -0.11 2.04
CA CYS A 56 -5.18 -1.11 2.96
C CYS A 56 -6.29 -1.77 3.80
N PHE A 57 -7.23 -0.97 4.31
CA PHE A 57 -8.31 -1.46 5.16
C PHE A 57 -9.15 -2.54 4.45
N PHE A 58 -9.59 -2.28 3.22
CA PHE A 58 -10.40 -3.23 2.48
C PHE A 58 -9.61 -4.49 2.06
N ILE A 59 -8.30 -4.38 1.78
CA ILE A 59 -7.46 -5.57 1.58
C ILE A 59 -7.38 -6.40 2.86
N GLY A 60 -7.32 -5.77 4.04
CA GLY A 60 -7.42 -6.47 5.32
C GLY A 60 -8.73 -7.25 5.47
N CYS A 61 -9.86 -6.61 5.12
CA CYS A 61 -11.17 -7.29 5.10
C CYS A 61 -11.20 -8.48 4.13
N ALA A 62 -10.65 -8.31 2.92
CA ALA A 62 -10.53 -9.40 1.95
C ALA A 62 -9.65 -10.53 2.51
N THR A 63 -8.50 -10.20 3.10
CA THR A 63 -7.56 -11.15 3.72
C THR A 63 -8.23 -11.99 4.81
N SER A 64 -9.08 -11.38 5.64
CA SER A 64 -9.89 -12.13 6.62
C SER A 64 -10.80 -13.18 5.96
N GLN A 65 -11.40 -12.87 4.81
CA GLN A 65 -12.20 -13.84 4.05
C GLN A 65 -11.32 -14.96 3.46
N PHE A 66 -10.11 -14.62 2.98
CA PHE A 66 -9.15 -15.59 2.48
C PHE A 66 -8.72 -16.57 3.58
N ILE A 67 -8.35 -16.06 4.77
CA ILE A 67 -7.97 -16.90 5.91
C ILE A 67 -9.12 -17.84 6.26
N LYS A 68 -10.35 -17.33 6.43
CA LYS A 68 -11.52 -18.17 6.76
C LYS A 68 -11.76 -19.27 5.73
N LYS A 69 -11.56 -18.98 4.44
CA LYS A 69 -11.79 -19.92 3.35
C LYS A 69 -10.68 -20.95 3.18
N TYR A 70 -9.43 -20.55 3.40
CA TYR A 70 -8.25 -21.35 3.05
C TYR A 70 -7.38 -21.73 4.24
N LYS A 71 -7.85 -21.56 5.49
CA LYS A 71 -7.09 -21.88 6.71
C LYS A 71 -6.56 -23.32 6.78
N ASP A 72 -7.26 -24.26 6.15
CA ASP A 72 -6.91 -25.68 6.18
C ASP A 72 -6.11 -26.12 4.93
N VAL A 73 -5.89 -25.20 3.97
CA VAL A 73 -5.12 -25.48 2.75
C VAL A 73 -3.63 -25.44 3.05
N LYS A 74 -2.94 -26.54 2.73
CA LYS A 74 -1.48 -26.64 2.87
C LYS A 74 -0.80 -26.13 1.61
N LEU A 75 -0.10 -25.00 1.72
CA LEU A 75 0.75 -24.48 0.64
C LEU A 75 2.08 -25.22 0.61
N SER A 76 2.56 -25.56 -0.60
CA SER A 76 3.89 -26.14 -0.75
C SER A 76 4.97 -25.14 -0.32
N LYS A 77 6.12 -25.64 0.15
CA LYS A 77 7.23 -24.78 0.58
C LYS A 77 7.68 -23.81 -0.52
N VAL A 78 7.68 -24.27 -1.77
CA VAL A 78 8.02 -23.43 -2.93
C VAL A 78 7.08 -22.23 -3.05
N ILE A 79 5.77 -22.46 -2.94
CA ILE A 79 4.79 -21.37 -3.00
C ILE A 79 4.97 -20.40 -1.82
N GLN A 80 5.22 -20.93 -0.61
CA GLN A 80 5.46 -20.09 0.56
C GLN A 80 6.69 -19.19 0.40
N VAL A 81 7.82 -19.73 -0.11
CA VAL A 81 9.02 -18.95 -0.42
C VAL A 81 8.72 -17.85 -1.43
N LEU A 82 8.04 -18.19 -2.53
CA LEU A 82 7.70 -17.20 -3.56
C LEU A 82 6.82 -16.07 -3.00
N LEU A 83 5.80 -16.41 -2.21
CA LEU A 83 4.92 -15.42 -1.61
C LEU A 83 5.66 -14.53 -0.59
N TRP A 84 6.61 -15.08 0.18
CA TRP A 84 7.49 -14.29 1.03
C TRP A 84 8.41 -13.36 0.23
N CYS A 85 9.04 -13.84 -0.83
CA CYS A 85 9.88 -12.99 -1.68
C CYS A 85 9.08 -11.85 -2.31
N ILE A 86 7.89 -12.13 -2.84
CA ILE A 86 7.00 -11.12 -3.42
C ILE A 86 6.56 -10.13 -2.35
N SER A 87 6.08 -10.61 -1.20
CA SER A 87 5.56 -9.74 -0.13
C SER A 87 6.65 -8.82 0.45
N LEU A 88 7.86 -9.36 0.69
CA LEU A 88 8.99 -8.60 1.19
C LEU A 88 9.48 -7.59 0.16
N THR A 89 9.46 -7.94 -1.13
CA THR A 89 9.78 -6.99 -2.21
C THR A 89 8.78 -5.85 -2.24
N CYS A 90 7.48 -6.12 -2.12
CA CYS A 90 6.45 -5.08 -2.03
C CYS A 90 6.66 -4.17 -0.80
N GLY A 91 6.87 -4.75 0.38
CA GLY A 91 7.10 -3.99 1.62
C GLY A 91 8.37 -3.15 1.56
N ALA A 92 9.47 -3.72 1.04
CA ALA A 92 10.73 -3.00 0.86
C ALA A 92 10.59 -1.87 -0.16
N ALA A 93 9.92 -2.11 -1.29
CA ALA A 93 9.65 -1.08 -2.29
C ALA A 93 8.92 0.12 -1.68
N CYS A 94 7.86 -0.11 -0.90
CA CYS A 94 7.10 0.95 -0.21
C CYS A 94 7.96 1.77 0.76
N ILE A 95 8.93 1.16 1.45
CA ILE A 95 9.79 1.87 2.41
C ILE A 95 10.89 2.64 1.66
N LEU A 96 11.59 1.95 0.75
CA LEU A 96 12.78 2.47 0.09
C LEU A 96 12.44 3.55 -0.94
N SER A 97 11.31 3.45 -1.64
CA SER A 97 10.90 4.47 -2.60
C SER A 97 10.70 5.84 -1.94
N ARG A 98 10.25 5.90 -0.68
CA ARG A 98 10.03 7.16 0.06
C ARG A 98 11.32 7.95 0.27
N HIS A 99 12.46 7.26 0.31
CA HIS A 99 13.77 7.91 0.40
C HIS A 99 13.99 8.90 -0.75
N HIS A 100 13.38 8.65 -1.90
CA HIS A 100 13.42 9.56 -3.04
C HIS A 100 12.88 10.97 -2.72
N TRP A 101 11.87 11.10 -1.86
CA TRP A 101 11.26 12.39 -1.51
C TRP A 101 11.77 13.00 -0.19
N ASN A 102 12.61 12.27 0.57
CA ASN A 102 13.14 12.75 1.86
C ASN A 102 13.90 14.09 1.78
N PRO A 103 14.69 14.37 0.73
CA PRO A 103 15.42 15.64 0.64
C PRO A 103 14.52 16.88 0.45
N GLY A 104 13.22 16.72 0.17
CA GLY A 104 12.25 17.82 0.00
C GLY A 104 12.45 18.69 -1.24
N THR A 105 13.57 18.53 -1.95
CA THR A 105 14.02 19.36 -3.08
C THR A 105 13.81 18.70 -4.43
N ILE A 106 13.44 17.42 -4.46
CA ILE A 106 13.25 16.67 -5.69
C ILE A 106 11.85 16.96 -6.24
N LYS A 107 11.80 17.56 -7.43
CA LYS A 107 10.58 17.71 -8.23
C LYS A 107 10.35 16.43 -9.01
N THR A 108 9.41 15.61 -8.56
CA THR A 108 8.97 14.41 -9.29
C THR A 108 7.94 14.75 -10.35
N GLY A 109 7.92 13.98 -11.44
CA GLY A 109 6.96 14.16 -12.51
C GLY A 109 5.55 13.74 -12.08
N THR A 110 4.51 14.32 -12.70
CA THR A 110 3.10 13.98 -12.42
C THR A 110 2.83 12.49 -12.58
N ALA A 111 3.40 11.84 -13.60
CA ALA A 111 3.22 10.41 -13.83
C ALA A 111 3.79 9.54 -12.69
N GLU A 112 4.92 9.95 -12.11
CA GLU A 112 5.54 9.26 -10.98
C GLU A 112 4.68 9.40 -9.72
N ASN A 113 4.17 10.60 -9.45
CA ASN A 113 3.30 10.86 -8.30
C ASN A 113 1.99 10.05 -8.39
N ILE A 114 1.37 10.01 -9.58
CA ILE A 114 0.17 9.22 -9.85
C ILE A 114 0.46 7.73 -9.64
N ALA A 115 1.55 7.21 -10.23
CA ALA A 115 1.92 5.81 -10.08
C ALA A 115 2.18 5.46 -8.61
N PHE A 116 2.94 6.29 -7.89
CA PHE A 116 3.23 6.07 -6.49
C PHE A 116 1.95 6.04 -5.64
N ALA A 117 1.07 7.03 -5.79
CA ALA A 117 -0.18 7.10 -5.01
C ALA A 117 -1.15 5.95 -5.31
N PHE A 118 -1.11 5.39 -6.52
CA PHE A 118 -1.88 4.21 -6.86
C PHE A 118 -1.31 2.93 -6.22
N PHE A 119 0.00 2.70 -6.37
CA PHE A 119 0.61 1.41 -6.04
C PHE A 119 1.07 1.27 -4.58
N ASP A 120 1.52 2.35 -3.91
CA ASP A 120 2.15 2.27 -2.58
C ASP A 120 1.25 1.55 -1.56
N ARG A 121 -0.02 1.93 -1.47
CA ARG A 121 -0.95 1.36 -0.50
C ARG A 121 -1.31 -0.09 -0.84
N LEU A 122 -1.44 -0.42 -2.13
CA LEU A 122 -1.71 -1.79 -2.58
C LEU A 122 -0.53 -2.72 -2.31
N MET A 123 0.70 -2.27 -2.59
CA MET A 123 1.92 -3.03 -2.31
C MET A 123 2.12 -3.23 -0.81
N TRP A 124 1.92 -2.18 -0.01
CA TRP A 124 1.97 -2.27 1.45
C TRP A 124 0.94 -3.25 1.99
N ALA A 125 -0.29 -3.18 1.47
CA ALA A 125 -1.36 -4.08 1.86
C ALA A 125 -1.11 -5.53 1.42
N ALA A 126 -0.48 -5.76 0.26
CA ALA A 126 -0.08 -7.10 -0.19
C ALA A 126 0.97 -7.71 0.74
N PHE A 127 1.94 -6.91 1.18
CA PHE A 127 2.92 -7.33 2.19
C PHE A 127 2.23 -7.79 3.48
N LEU A 128 1.36 -6.94 4.04
CA LEU A 128 0.64 -7.24 5.27
C LEU A 128 -0.36 -8.39 5.11
N ALA A 129 -0.99 -8.53 3.94
CA ALA A 129 -1.94 -9.60 3.66
C ALA A 129 -1.26 -10.97 3.71
N TRP A 130 -0.11 -11.12 3.05
CA TRP A 130 0.66 -12.38 3.12
C TRP A 130 1.19 -12.64 4.52
N LEU A 131 1.80 -11.63 5.17
CA LEU A 131 2.29 -11.73 6.54
C LEU A 131 1.19 -12.25 7.49
N THR A 132 0.00 -11.64 7.42
CA THR A 132 -1.14 -12.01 8.26
C THR A 132 -1.66 -13.41 7.93
N PHE A 133 -1.84 -13.73 6.65
CA PHE A 133 -2.30 -15.05 6.20
C PHE A 133 -1.34 -16.15 6.65
N SER A 134 -0.04 -15.95 6.44
CA SER A 134 1.02 -16.88 6.81
C SER A 134 1.04 -17.14 8.31
N CYS A 135 1.01 -16.09 9.14
CA CYS A 135 0.93 -16.23 10.59
C CYS A 135 -0.36 -16.94 11.04
N ALA A 136 -1.51 -16.59 10.46
CA ALA A 136 -2.81 -17.16 10.86
C ALA A 136 -3.00 -18.63 10.46
N THR A 137 -2.25 -19.12 9.47
CA THR A 137 -2.34 -20.49 8.94
C THR A 137 -1.18 -21.39 9.36
N GLY A 138 -0.31 -20.90 10.26
CA GLY A 138 0.83 -21.65 10.79
C GLY A 138 2.06 -21.70 9.86
N GLY A 139 2.07 -20.92 8.78
CA GLY A 139 3.22 -20.76 7.86
C GLY A 139 4.16 -19.60 8.20
N GLY A 140 3.92 -18.88 9.31
CA GLY A 140 4.65 -17.68 9.69
C GLY A 140 6.09 -17.90 10.19
N GLY A 141 6.52 -19.14 10.39
CA GLY A 141 7.86 -19.52 10.83
C GLY A 141 8.85 -19.73 9.67
N PHE A 142 9.99 -20.38 9.96
CA PHE A 142 10.98 -20.74 8.94
C PHE A 142 10.48 -21.94 8.12
N LEU A 143 9.64 -21.66 7.10
CA LEU A 143 9.24 -22.53 5.97
C LEU A 143 8.81 -23.98 6.28
#